data_AF-A0A955E201-F1
#
_entry.id   AF-A0A955E201-F1
#
_cell.length_a   1.000
_cell.length_b   1.000
_cell.length_c   1.000
_cell.angle_alpha   90.00
_cell.angle_beta   90.00
_cell.angle_gamma   90.00
#
_symmetry.space_group_name_H-M   'P 1'
#
loop_
_entity.id
_entity.type
_entity.pdbx_description
1 polymer ?
#
loop_
_entity_poly.entity_id
_entity_poly.type
_entity_poly.pdbx_seq_one_letter_code
_entity_poly.pdbx_strand_id
1 'polypeptide(L)'
;MTLYQIILLTALGIFFLKQLVSIKKTSGKNFFRTYVWLILTFAGATVIADPRLTAVLAQKFGIGRGTDIVVYTVIGWLFYKMYRADQQISKQQEQLNKLVSRMALKDTNEQK
;
A
#
# COMPACT_ATOMS: atom_id res chain seq x y z
N MET A 1 -27.42 3.42 10.50
CA MET A 1 -26.36 3.52 9.47
C MET A 1 -26.31 4.96 9.02
N THR A 2 -25.23 5.68 9.32
CA THR A 2 -25.08 7.06 8.82
C THR A 2 -24.76 7.04 7.33
N LEU A 3 -25.17 8.08 6.58
CA LEU A 3 -24.95 8.17 5.13
C LEU A 3 -23.47 7.95 4.74
N TYR A 4 -22.57 8.45 5.59
CA TYR A 4 -21.12 8.25 5.52
C TYR A 4 -20.70 6.76 5.54
N GLN A 5 -21.26 5.95 6.44
CA GLN A 5 -20.94 4.52 6.54
C GLN A 5 -21.36 3.78 5.27
N ILE A 6 -22.53 4.10 4.71
CA ILE A 6 -23.05 3.46 3.50
C ILE A 6 -22.15 3.75 2.30
N ILE A 7 -21.76 5.01 2.10
CA ILE A 7 -20.89 5.41 0.98
C ILE A 7 -19.53 4.70 1.07
N LEU A 8 -18.91 4.69 2.26
CA LEU A 8 -17.60 4.07 2.45
C LEU A 8 -17.62 2.54 2.34
N LEU A 9 -18.61 1.88 2.93
CA LEU A 9 -18.76 0.43 2.81
C LEU A 9 -19.00 0.01 1.36
N THR A 10 -19.79 0.79 0.61
CA THR A 10 -20.03 0.53 -0.81
C THR A 10 -18.76 0.68 -1.63
N ALA A 11 -17.99 1.75 -1.41
CA ALA A 11 -16.70 1.95 -2.09
C ALA A 11 -15.68 0.83 -1.77
N LEU A 12 -15.57 0.44 -0.49
CA LEU A 12 -14.70 -0.66 -0.06
C LEU A 12 -15.17 -2.01 -0.61
N GLY A 13 -16.48 -2.25 -0.69
CA GLY A 13 -17.04 -3.47 -1.28
C GLY A 13 -16.68 -3.61 -2.76
N ILE A 14 -16.77 -2.52 -3.53
CA ILE A 14 -16.34 -2.48 -4.94
C ILE A 14 -14.84 -2.74 -5.06
N PHE A 15 -14.03 -2.14 -4.17
CA PHE A 15 -12.58 -2.34 -4.15
C PHE A 15 -12.21 -3.80 -3.83
N PHE A 16 -12.87 -4.39 -2.84
CA PHE A 16 -12.71 -5.79 -2.45
C PHE A 16 -13.06 -6.76 -3.58
N LEU A 17 -14.18 -6.52 -4.29
CA LEU A 17 -14.59 -7.30 -5.46
C LEU A 17 -13.54 -7.26 -6.58
N LYS A 18 -13.01 -6.08 -6.90
CA LYS A 18 -11.93 -5.94 -7.90
C LYS A 18 -10.68 -6.71 -7.48
N GLN A 19 -10.36 -6.72 -6.19
CA GLN A 19 -9.20 -7.41 -5.65
C GLN A 19 -9.36 -8.93 -5.71
N LEU A 20 -10.54 -9.46 -5.39
CA LEU A 20 -10.89 -10.89 -5.54
C LEU A 20 -10.76 -11.37 -6.99
N VAL A 21 -11.24 -10.58 -7.96
CA VAL A 21 -11.10 -10.91 -9.39
C VAL A 21 -9.62 -10.90 -9.82
N SER A 22 -8.83 -9.97 -9.28
CA SER A 22 -7.40 -9.89 -9.56
C SER A 22 -6.62 -11.11 -9.06
N ILE A 23 -7.04 -11.74 -7.95
CA ILE A 23 -6.38 -12.96 -7.43
C ILE A 23 -6.38 -14.09 -8.47
N LYS A 24 -7.51 -14.29 -9.17
CA LYS A 24 -7.63 -15.35 -10.19
C LYS A 24 -6.75 -15.14 -11.43
N LYS A 25 -6.35 -13.90 -11.71
CA LYS A 25 -5.56 -13.52 -12.90
C LYS A 25 -4.05 -13.43 -12.62
N THR A 26 -3.63 -13.59 -11.36
CA THR A 26 -2.28 -13.23 -10.93
C THR A 26 -1.39 -14.46 -10.72
N SER A 27 -0.42 -14.70 -11.61
CA SER A 27 0.59 -15.76 -11.43
C SER A 27 1.52 -15.49 -10.23
N GLY A 28 1.60 -16.47 -9.32
CA GLY A 28 2.60 -16.73 -8.27
C GLY A 28 3.24 -15.55 -7.50
N LYS A 29 4.01 -14.70 -8.20
CA LYS A 29 4.89 -13.68 -7.60
C LYS A 29 4.14 -12.50 -6.96
N ASN A 30 2.88 -12.27 -7.33
CA ASN A 30 2.06 -11.19 -6.80
C ASN A 30 0.96 -11.67 -5.83
N PHE A 31 0.86 -12.99 -5.55
CA PHE A 31 -0.22 -13.53 -4.71
C PHE A 31 -0.18 -12.99 -3.27
N PHE A 32 1.00 -12.98 -2.64
CA PHE A 32 1.17 -12.45 -1.29
C PHE A 32 0.76 -10.98 -1.19
N ARG A 33 1.10 -10.16 -2.20
CA ARG A 33 0.74 -8.74 -2.24
C ARG A 33 -0.77 -8.56 -2.30
N THR A 34 -1.45 -9.32 -3.15
CA THR A 34 -2.91 -9.26 -3.28
C THR A 34 -3.61 -9.76 -2.01
N TYR A 35 -3.07 -10.78 -1.37
CA TYR A 35 -3.59 -11.32 -0.11
C TYR A 35 -3.47 -10.32 1.05
N VAL A 36 -2.31 -9.68 1.22
CA VAL A 36 -2.09 -8.62 2.22
C VAL A 36 -3.08 -7.47 2.02
N TRP A 37 -3.29 -7.05 0.76
CA TRP A 37 -4.25 -6.00 0.42
C TRP A 37 -5.69 -6.40 0.72
N LEU A 38 -6.06 -7.67 0.50
CA LEU A 38 -7.39 -8.18 0.78
C LEU A 38 -7.67 -8.15 2.28
N ILE A 39 -6.71 -8.60 3.10
CA ILE A 39 -6.82 -8.53 4.57
C ILE A 39 -6.98 -7.07 5.01
N LEU A 40 -6.19 -6.16 4.46
CA LEU A 40 -6.21 -4.75 4.84
C LEU A 40 -7.55 -4.08 4.49
N THR A 41 -8.11 -4.41 3.32
CA THR A 41 -9.44 -3.94 2.90
C THR A 41 -10.54 -4.49 3.81
N PHE A 42 -10.46 -5.78 4.15
CA PHE A 42 -11.41 -6.41 5.06
C PHE A 42 -11.35 -5.80 6.45
N ALA A 43 -10.15 -5.63 7.02
CA ALA A 43 -9.94 -4.98 8.30
C ALA A 43 -10.50 -3.54 8.32
N GLY A 44 -10.29 -2.77 7.25
CA GLY A 44 -10.88 -1.43 7.10
C GLY A 44 -12.40 -1.45 7.09
N ALA A 45 -13.02 -2.39 6.36
CA ALA A 45 -14.47 -2.54 6.34
C ALA A 45 -15.03 -2.93 7.72
N THR A 46 -14.36 -3.83 8.45
CA THR A 46 -14.74 -4.23 9.80
C THR A 46 -14.68 -3.05 10.79
N VAL A 47 -13.62 -2.23 10.71
CA VAL A 47 -13.47 -1.04 11.55
C VAL A 47 -14.57 0.01 11.29
N ILE A 48 -14.99 0.17 10.04
CA ILE A 48 -16.06 1.11 9.67
C ILE A 48 -17.44 0.58 10.09
N ALA A 49 -17.64 -0.73 10.00
CA ALA A 49 -18.88 -1.39 10.42
C ALA A 49 -19.07 -1.37 11.94
N ASP A 50 -18.00 -1.59 12.71
CA ASP A 50 -18.02 -1.53 14.18
C ASP A 50 -16.86 -0.68 14.76
N PRO A 51 -17.11 0.61 15.06
CA PRO A 51 -16.11 1.50 15.67
C PRO A 51 -15.80 1.16 17.13
N ARG A 52 -16.50 0.21 17.77
CA ARG A 52 -16.15 -0.25 19.12
C ARG A 52 -14.82 -1.01 19.13
N LEU A 53 -14.47 -1.66 18.03
CA LEU A 53 -13.19 -2.38 17.89
C LEU A 53 -11.99 -1.44 17.98
N THR A 54 -12.06 -0.28 17.33
CA THR A 54 -11.00 0.73 17.45
C THR A 54 -10.98 1.38 18.82
N ALA A 55 -12.13 1.52 19.50
CA ALA A 55 -12.21 2.04 20.86
C ALA A 55 -11.54 1.11 21.89
N VAL A 56 -11.73 -0.22 21.79
CA VAL A 56 -11.07 -1.20 22.67
C VAL A 56 -9.56 -1.19 22.48
N LEU A 57 -9.10 -1.11 21.22
CA LEU A 57 -7.67 -0.94 20.93
C LEU A 57 -7.14 0.39 21.50
N ALA A 58 -7.89 1.49 21.37
CA ALA A 58 -7.53 2.80 21.93
C ALA A 58 -7.31 2.75 23.44
N GLN A 59 -8.24 2.11 24.15
CA GLN A 59 -8.20 2.01 25.60
C GLN A 59 -6.97 1.22 26.08
N LYS A 60 -6.57 0.17 25.35
CA LYS A 60 -5.36 -0.59 25.65
C LYS A 60 -4.07 0.21 25.44
N PHE A 61 -4.06 1.12 24.47
CA PHE A 61 -2.93 1.99 24.16
C PHE A 61 -2.94 3.33 24.92
N GLY A 62 -3.95 3.59 25.76
CA GLY A 62 -4.05 4.81 26.56
C GLY A 62 -4.42 6.08 25.76
N ILE A 63 -5.00 5.92 24.56
CA ILE A 63 -5.35 7.03 23.67
C ILE A 63 -6.87 7.23 23.71
N GLY A 64 -7.31 8.46 24.01
CA GLY A 64 -8.73 8.79 24.24
C GLY A 64 -9.64 8.63 23.02
N ARG A 65 -9.07 8.40 21.82
CA ARG A 65 -9.80 8.24 20.56
C ARG A 65 -9.20 7.14 19.69
N GLY A 66 -9.97 6.08 19.44
CA GLY A 66 -9.51 4.93 18.65
C GLY A 66 -9.15 5.24 17.20
N THR A 67 -9.76 6.28 16.63
CA THR A 67 -9.44 6.72 15.27
C THR A 67 -8.03 7.29 15.16
N ASP A 68 -7.52 7.95 16.21
CA ASP A 68 -6.24 8.66 16.16
C ASP A 68 -5.06 7.69 16.03
N ILE A 69 -5.15 6.52 16.68
CA ILE A 69 -4.16 5.44 16.53
C ILE A 69 -4.07 4.96 15.09
N VAL A 70 -5.22 4.73 14.46
CA VAL A 70 -5.28 4.25 13.08
C VAL A 70 -4.66 5.30 12.16
N VAL A 71 -4.99 6.57 12.37
CA VAL A 71 -4.46 7.68 11.57
C VAL A 71 -2.95 7.79 11.74
N TYR A 72 -2.41 7.81 12.95
CA TYR A 72 -0.96 7.90 13.17
C TYR A 72 -0.20 6.69 12.60
N THR A 73 -0.77 5.49 12.74
CA THR A 73 -0.18 4.27 12.18
C THR A 73 -0.12 4.33 10.66
N VAL A 74 -1.21 4.74 10.02
CA VAL A 74 -1.28 4.89 8.56
C VAL A 74 -0.31 5.97 8.08
N ILE A 75 -0.26 7.11 8.77
CA ILE A 75 0.68 8.20 8.43
C ILE A 75 2.12 7.69 8.52
N GLY A 76 2.51 7.05 9.63
CA GLY A 76 3.86 6.50 9.80
C GLY A 76 4.20 5.45 8.74
N TRP A 77 3.24 4.56 8.43
CA TRP A 77 3.40 3.58 7.36
C TRP A 77 3.57 4.22 5.98
N LEU A 78 2.81 5.26 5.66
CA LEU A 78 2.92 6.00 4.41
C LEU A 78 4.28 6.70 4.29
N PHE A 79 4.76 7.35 5.36
CA PHE A 79 6.10 7.92 5.38
C PHE A 79 7.17 6.87 5.11
N TYR A 80 7.09 5.70 5.76
CA TYR A 80 8.02 4.60 5.52
C TYR A 80 7.98 4.11 4.06
N LYS A 81 6.78 3.95 3.50
CA LYS A 81 6.60 3.54 2.09
C LYS A 81 7.15 4.57 1.12
N MET A 82 6.94 5.85 1.39
CA MET A 82 7.42 6.96 0.57
C MET A 82 8.95 7.03 0.60
N TYR A 83 9.56 6.98 1.79
CA TYR A 83 11.01 6.90 1.94
C TYR A 83 11.60 5.69 1.20
N ARG A 84 10.96 4.53 1.31
CA ARG A 84 11.46 3.32 0.63
C ARG A 84 11.32 3.40 -0.89
N ALA A 85 10.27 4.04 -1.39
CA ALA A 85 10.08 4.27 -2.82
C ALA A 85 11.14 5.21 -3.37
N ASP A 86 11.43 6.31 -2.67
CA ASP A 86 12.50 7.26 -3.04
C ASP A 86 13.85 6.55 -3.18
N GLN A 87 14.24 5.78 -2.16
CA GLN A 87 15.46 4.97 -2.19
C GLN A 87 15.51 3.97 -3.36
N GLN A 88 14.37 3.43 -3.77
CA GLN A 88 14.29 2.51 -4.90
C GLN A 88 14.46 3.25 -6.23
N ILE A 89 13.87 4.45 -6.35
CA ILE A 89 13.98 5.31 -7.53
C ILE A 89 15.44 5.75 -7.71
N SER A 90 16.12 6.21 -6.65
CA SER A 90 17.52 6.63 -6.74
C SER A 90 18.44 5.50 -7.22
N LYS A 91 18.23 4.27 -6.71
CA LYS A 91 18.99 3.09 -7.17
C LYS A 91 18.74 2.76 -8.63
N GLN A 92 17.49 2.88 -9.09
CA GLN A 92 17.14 2.67 -10.49
C GLN A 92 17.79 3.72 -11.40
N GLN A 93 17.81 4.99 -10.98
CA GLN A 93 18.50 6.06 -11.71
C GLN A 93 20.01 5.81 -11.81
N GLU A 94 20.65 5.39 -10.73
CA GLU A 94 22.08 5.04 -10.73
C GLU A 94 22.38 3.90 -11.71
N GLN A 95 21.55 2.85 -11.71
CA GLN A 95 21.67 1.72 -12.62
C GLN A 95 21.48 2.14 -14.08
N LEU A 96 20.51 3.00 -14.36
CA LEU A 96 20.26 3.55 -15.69
C LEU A 96 21.45 4.38 -16.17
N ASN A 97 21.99 5.28 -15.33
CA ASN A 97 23.17 6.07 -15.69
C ASN A 97 24.37 5.18 -16.03
N LYS A 98 24.65 4.16 -15.21
CA LYS A 98 25.73 3.20 -15.49
C LYS A 98 25.51 2.45 -16.80
N LEU A 99 24.26 2.07 -17.10
CA LEU A 99 23.92 1.38 -18.34
C LEU A 99 24.15 2.28 -19.56
N VAL A 100 23.65 3.53 -19.52
CA VAL A 100 23.82 4.51 -20.59
C VAL A 100 25.30 4.84 -20.82
N SER A 101 26.09 5.07 -19.77
CA SER A 101 27.53 5.31 -19.90
C SER A 101 28.27 4.13 -20.53
N ARG A 102 27.92 2.89 -20.16
CA ARG A 102 28.52 1.69 -20.77
C ARG A 102 28.16 1.56 -22.25
N MET A 103 26.92 1.86 -22.63
CA MET A 103 26.50 1.85 -24.04
C MET A 103 27.27 2.90 -24.85
N ALA A 104 27.35 4.14 -24.36
CA ALA A 104 28.08 5.22 -25.06
C ALA A 104 29.57 4.92 -25.25
N LEU A 105 30.24 4.35 -24.24
CA LEU A 105 31.65 3.95 -24.34
C LEU A 105 31.86 2.77 -25.31
N LYS A 106 30.89 1.86 -25.39
CA LYS A 106 30.93 0.74 -26.33
C LYS A 106 30.78 1.24 -27.77
N ASP A 107 29.82 2.11 -28.03
CA ASP A 107 29.58 2.68 -29.36
C ASP A 107 30.79 3.49 -29.86
N THR A 108 31.50 4.17 -28.96
CA THR A 108 32.72 4.92 -29.31
C THR A 108 33.89 4.00 -29.70
N ASN A 109 33.98 2.82 -29.09
CA ASN A 109 35.04 1.85 -29.39
C ASN A 109 34.76 1.03 -30.66
N GLU A 110 33.50 0.83 -31.04
CA GLU A 110 33.13 0.14 -32.30
C GLU A 110 33.27 1.04 -33.54
N GLN A 111 33.41 2.37 -33.36
CA GLN A 111 33.64 3.33 -34.45
C GLN A 111 35.12 3.67 -34.72
N LYS A 112 36.06 3.09 -33.95
CA LYS A 112 37.51 3.18 -34.17
C LYS A 112 38.05 1.93 -34.84
#